data_AF-A0A3R7W0A1-F1
#
_entry.id   AF-A0A3R7W0A1-F1
#
_cell.length_a   1.000
_cell.length_b   1.000
_cell.length_c   1.000
_cell.angle_alpha   90.00
_cell.angle_beta   90.00
_cell.angle_gamma   90.00
#
_symmetry.space_group_name_H-M   'P 1'
#
loop_
_entity.id
_entity.type
_entity.pdbx_description
1 polymer ?
#
loop_
_entity_poly.entity_id
_entity_poly.type
_entity_poly.pdbx_seq_one_letter_code
_entity_poly.pdbx_strand_id
1 'polypeptide(L)'
;AGVVALLKSAQSDLTYDEIYGYLTKTADREVLKPEPEKWYFPNGTFFSDGAYNCGNVSDASWPNNRYGYGRANVGTILRDGKLNDTPRPAC
;
A
#
# COMPACT_ATOMS: atom_id res chain seq x y z
N ALA A 1 1.73 -11.77 -6.94
CA ALA A 1 2.74 -12.80 -7.28
C ALA A 1 4.03 -12.20 -7.86
N GLY A 2 3.99 -11.36 -8.91
CA GLY A 2 5.19 -10.87 -9.58
C GLY A 2 6.22 -10.13 -8.69
N VAL A 3 5.78 -9.24 -7.79
CA VAL A 3 6.69 -8.54 -6.87
C VAL A 3 7.49 -9.53 -6.01
N VAL A 4 6.83 -10.52 -5.43
CA VAL A 4 7.50 -11.56 -4.62
C VAL A 4 8.52 -12.34 -5.43
N ALA A 5 8.22 -12.65 -6.70
CA ALA A 5 9.16 -13.31 -7.60
C ALA A 5 10.41 -12.44 -7.87
N LEU A 6 10.24 -11.12 -8.04
CA LEU A 6 11.35 -10.18 -8.20
C LEU A 6 12.23 -10.14 -6.94
N LEU A 7 11.64 -10.04 -5.74
CA LEU A 7 12.41 -10.11 -4.50
C LEU A 7 13.21 -11.41 -4.40
N LYS A 8 12.57 -12.56 -4.68
CA LYS A 8 13.26 -13.86 -4.65
C LYS A 8 14.31 -14.03 -5.74
N SER A 9 14.17 -13.34 -6.87
CA SER A 9 15.22 -13.33 -7.91
C SER A 9 16.46 -12.55 -7.47
N ALA A 10 16.28 -11.49 -6.66
CA ALA A 10 17.37 -10.72 -6.08
C ALA A 10 18.03 -11.45 -4.89
N GLN A 11 17.22 -12.14 -4.09
CA GLN A 11 17.69 -12.95 -2.96
C GLN A 11 16.77 -14.17 -2.75
N SER A 12 17.25 -15.36 -3.12
CA SER A 12 16.42 -16.57 -3.22
C SER A 12 15.98 -17.16 -1.87
N ASP A 13 16.81 -16.99 -0.84
CA ASP A 13 16.61 -17.55 0.50
C ASP A 13 15.66 -16.75 1.38
N LEU A 14 15.11 -15.64 0.87
CA LEU A 14 14.14 -14.82 1.59
C LEU A 14 12.98 -15.66 2.16
N THR A 15 12.78 -15.50 3.45
CA THR A 15 11.65 -16.04 4.20
C THR A 15 10.37 -15.27 3.91
N TYR A 16 9.24 -15.87 4.30
CA TYR A 16 7.96 -15.18 4.24
C TYR A 16 7.98 -13.87 5.04
N ASP A 17 8.54 -13.90 6.26
CA ASP A 17 8.54 -12.75 7.16
C ASP A 17 9.39 -11.60 6.62
N GLU A 18 10.51 -11.89 5.97
CA GLU A 18 11.32 -10.86 5.31
C GLU A 18 10.59 -10.25 4.13
N ILE A 19 9.97 -11.07 3.27
CA ILE A 19 9.18 -10.58 2.13
C ILE A 19 8.02 -9.72 2.62
N TYR A 20 7.30 -10.18 3.65
CA TYR A 20 6.22 -9.44 4.28
C TYR A 20 6.73 -8.12 4.87
N GLY A 21 7.88 -8.14 5.54
CA GLY A 21 8.54 -6.96 6.07
C GLY A 21 8.85 -5.91 5.00
N TYR A 22 9.48 -6.31 3.89
CA TYR A 22 9.76 -5.40 2.76
C TYR A 22 8.47 -4.80 2.21
N LEU A 23 7.46 -5.64 1.91
CA LEU A 23 6.21 -5.20 1.31
C LEU A 23 5.42 -4.23 2.20
N THR A 24 5.48 -4.41 3.52
CA THR A 24 4.68 -3.62 4.48
C THR A 24 5.37 -2.34 4.91
N LYS A 25 6.70 -2.36 5.08
CA LYS A 25 7.48 -1.18 5.50
C LYS A 25 7.61 -0.15 4.39
N THR A 26 7.75 -0.57 3.13
CA THR A 26 7.99 0.33 2.00
C THR A 26 6.72 0.62 1.18
N ALA A 27 5.54 0.28 1.69
CA ALA A 27 4.30 0.51 0.98
C ALA A 27 4.00 2.01 0.85
N ASP A 28 3.61 2.45 -0.35
CA ASP A 28 3.21 3.84 -0.58
C ASP A 28 1.83 4.08 0.04
N ARG A 29 1.71 5.18 0.79
CA ARG A 29 0.47 5.59 1.47
C ARG A 29 -0.04 6.94 0.97
N GLU A 30 0.85 7.87 0.66
CA GLU A 30 0.51 9.25 0.30
C GLU A 30 -0.29 9.37 -1.01
N VAL A 31 -0.09 8.42 -1.92
CA VAL A 31 -0.83 8.37 -3.19
C VAL A 31 -2.24 7.79 -3.05
N LEU A 32 -2.56 7.23 -1.88
CA LEU A 32 -3.83 6.56 -1.60
C LEU A 32 -4.74 7.51 -0.85
N LYS A 33 -5.98 7.62 -1.33
CA LYS A 33 -7.00 8.44 -0.67
C LYS A 33 -7.89 7.55 0.19
N PRO A 34 -8.18 7.96 1.45
CA PRO A 34 -9.19 7.28 2.24
C PRO A 34 -10.54 7.40 1.56
N GLU A 35 -11.45 6.48 1.88
CA GLU A 35 -12.83 6.61 1.45
C GLU A 35 -13.46 7.87 2.03
N PRO A 36 -14.06 8.75 1.21
CA PRO A 36 -14.82 9.86 1.73
C PRO A 36 -16.13 9.36 2.36
N GLU A 37 -16.63 10.07 3.37
CA GLU A 37 -17.94 9.75 3.96
C GLU A 37 -19.08 9.84 2.94
N LYS A 38 -18.94 10.71 1.93
CA LYS A 38 -19.91 10.91 0.85
C LYS A 38 -19.22 11.15 -0.48
N TRP A 39 -19.80 10.59 -1.53
CA TRP A 39 -19.44 10.83 -2.91
C TRP A 39 -20.34 11.90 -3.53
N TYR A 40 -19.72 12.74 -4.37
CA TYR A 40 -20.42 13.78 -5.12
C TYR A 40 -20.01 13.68 -6.59
N PHE A 41 -20.96 14.00 -7.47
CA PHE A 41 -20.65 14.23 -8.88
C PHE A 41 -19.80 15.49 -9.06
N PRO A 42 -19.13 15.66 -10.22
CA PRO A 42 -18.34 16.86 -10.49
C PRO A 42 -19.12 18.18 -10.39
N ASN A 43 -20.44 18.15 -10.57
CA ASN A 43 -21.33 19.30 -10.41
C ASN A 43 -21.75 19.58 -8.96
N GLY A 44 -21.20 18.84 -7.98
CA GLY A 44 -21.48 18.98 -6.55
C GLY A 44 -22.76 18.28 -6.07
N THR A 45 -23.50 17.59 -6.94
CA THR A 45 -24.69 16.85 -6.51
C THR A 45 -24.31 15.55 -5.81
N PHE A 46 -25.02 15.22 -4.73
CA PHE A 46 -24.79 13.98 -3.96
C PHE A 46 -24.98 12.75 -4.85
N PHE A 47 -24.02 11.83 -4.78
CA PHE A 47 -24.06 10.57 -5.53
C PHE A 47 -24.45 9.40 -4.61
N SER A 48 -23.67 9.16 -3.57
CA SER A 48 -23.89 8.07 -2.62
C SER A 48 -23.10 8.31 -1.33
N ASP A 49 -23.44 7.58 -0.27
CA ASP A 49 -22.56 7.47 0.89
C ASP A 49 -21.27 6.71 0.52
N GLY A 50 -20.22 6.92 1.31
CA GLY A 50 -18.97 6.18 1.23
C GLY A 50 -19.18 4.70 1.52
N ALA A 51 -18.31 3.85 0.98
CA ALA A 51 -18.39 2.42 1.21
C ALA A 51 -18.18 2.09 2.69
N TYR A 52 -18.99 1.17 3.20
CA TYR A 52 -18.88 0.67 4.57
C TYR A 52 -17.49 0.11 4.86
N ASN A 53 -16.93 0.48 6.00
CA ASN A 53 -15.75 -0.15 6.55
C ASN A 53 -16.15 -1.39 7.37
N CYS A 54 -15.54 -2.54 7.08
CA CYS A 54 -15.75 -3.74 7.90
C CYS A 54 -15.19 -3.48 9.31
N GLY A 55 -16.04 -3.42 10.34
CA GLY A 55 -15.61 -3.29 11.73
C GLY A 55 -15.19 -1.90 12.19
N ASN A 56 -15.68 -0.82 11.56
CA ASN A 56 -15.45 0.58 11.96
C ASN A 56 -13.96 1.01 12.00
N VAL A 57 -13.07 0.33 11.27
CA VAL A 57 -11.67 0.74 11.16
C VAL A 57 -11.57 1.90 10.17
N SER A 58 -10.94 3.01 10.59
CA SER A 58 -10.75 4.17 9.74
C SER A 58 -9.76 3.87 8.61
N ASP A 59 -10.13 4.22 7.37
CA ASP A 59 -9.25 4.13 6.20
C ASP A 59 -8.09 5.15 6.26
N ALA A 60 -8.15 6.15 7.15
CA ALA A 60 -7.08 7.12 7.34
C ALA A 60 -5.91 6.59 8.20
N SER A 61 -6.13 5.50 8.93
CA SER A 61 -5.10 4.85 9.76
C SER A 61 -4.47 3.68 9.00
N TRP A 62 -3.18 3.43 9.21
CA TRP A 62 -2.46 2.35 8.52
C TRP A 62 -2.00 1.28 9.51
N PRO A 63 -2.18 -0.02 9.21
CA PRO A 63 -2.88 -0.56 8.03
C PRO A 63 -4.41 -0.33 8.09
N ASN A 64 -5.07 -0.31 6.93
CA ASN A 64 -6.53 -0.23 6.81
C ASN A 64 -7.13 -1.41 6.04
N ASN A 65 -8.45 -1.52 6.07
CA ASN A 65 -9.18 -2.61 5.42
C ASN A 65 -9.23 -2.48 3.89
N ARG A 66 -8.99 -1.29 3.37
CA ARG A 66 -9.09 -1.01 1.93
C ARG A 66 -7.80 -1.32 1.17
N TYR A 67 -6.67 -0.96 1.75
CA TYR A 67 -5.36 -0.99 1.10
C TYR A 67 -4.32 -1.77 1.92
N GLY A 68 -4.68 -2.32 3.08
CA GLY A 68 -3.73 -2.98 3.98
C GLY A 68 -2.67 -1.98 4.43
N TYR A 69 -1.40 -2.29 4.17
CA TYR A 69 -0.27 -1.42 4.53
C TYR A 69 -0.01 -0.29 3.52
N GLY A 70 -0.69 -0.32 2.36
CA GLY A 70 -0.52 0.61 1.25
C GLY A 70 -0.23 -0.11 -0.07
N ARG A 71 0.17 0.65 -1.08
CA ARG A 71 0.51 0.12 -2.41
C ARG A 71 1.92 -0.44 -2.40
N ALA A 72 2.11 -1.68 -2.87
CA ALA A 72 3.43 -2.27 -3.00
C ALA A 72 4.34 -1.44 -3.93
N ASN A 73 5.54 -1.09 -3.45
CA ASN A 73 6.51 -0.29 -4.20
C ASN A 73 7.82 -1.08 -4.39
N VAL A 74 7.87 -1.87 -5.46
CA VAL A 74 9.05 -2.70 -5.76
C VAL A 74 10.28 -1.87 -6.11
N GLY A 75 10.13 -0.66 -6.65
CA GLY A 75 11.26 0.22 -6.97
C GLY A 75 11.95 0.79 -5.73
N THR A 76 11.20 0.97 -4.65
CA THR A 76 11.76 1.33 -3.34
C THR A 76 12.43 0.12 -2.68
N ILE A 77 11.82 -1.07 -2.78
CA ILE A 77 12.38 -2.31 -2.21
C ILE A 77 13.67 -2.71 -2.93
N LEU A 78 13.58 -2.93 -4.25
CA LEU A 78 14.68 -3.36 -5.10
C LEU A 78 15.34 -2.15 -5.76
N ARG A 79 16.09 -1.39 -4.97
CA ARG A 79 16.84 -0.21 -5.41
C ARG A 79 18.31 -0.57 -5.58
N ASP A 80 18.90 -0.16 -6.69
CA ASP A 80 20.31 -0.39 -7.02
C ASP A 80 20.69 -1.90 -7.02
N GLY A 81 19.72 -2.76 -7.36
CA GLY A 81 19.87 -4.21 -7.36
C GLY A 81 19.94 -4.85 -5.97
N LYS A 82 19.64 -4.09 -4.91
CA LYS A 82 19.66 -4.54 -3.52
C LYS A 82 18.30 -4.35 -2.86
N LEU A 83 18.02 -5.18 -1.86
CA LEU A 83 16.81 -5.08 -1.06
C LEU A 83 16.98 -4.01 0.02
N ASN A 84 16.03 -3.09 0.10
CA ASN A 84 15.98 -1.98 1.03
C ASN A 84 14.61 -2.02 1.74
N ASP A 85 14.59 -1.85 3.05
CA ASP A 85 13.37 -1.86 3.86
C ASP A 85 12.93 -0.45 4.30
N THR A 86 13.60 0.58 3.79
CA THR A 86 13.30 1.98 4.07
C THR A 86 12.52 2.62 2.92
N PRO A 87 11.39 3.31 3.20
CA PRO A 87 10.67 4.07 2.19
C PRO A 87 11.58 5.10 1.51
N ARG A 88 11.48 5.22 0.19
CA ARG A 88 12.06 6.35 -0.52
C ARG A 88 11.16 7.57 -0.28
N PRO A 89 11.72 8.75 0.03
CA PRO A 89 10.93 9.97 0.08
C PRO A 89 10.20 10.17 -1.24
N ALA A 90 8.89 10.45 -1.19
CA ALA A 90 8.16 10.88 -2.38
C ALA A 90 8.71 12.23 -2.85
N CYS A 91 8.92 12.37 -4.16
CA CYS A 91 9.35 13.61 -4.80
C CYS A 91 8.15 14.48 -5.15
#